data_AF-A0A1W9SW18-F1
#
_entry.id   AF-A0A1W9SW18-F1
#
_cell.length_a   1.000
_cell.length_b   1.000
_cell.length_c   1.000
_cell.angle_alpha   90.00
_cell.angle_beta   90.00
_cell.angle_gamma   90.00
#
_symmetry.space_group_name_H-M   'P 1'
#
loop_
_entity.id
_entity.type
_entity.pdbx_description
1 polymer ?
#
loop_
_entity_poly.entity_id
_entity_poly.type
_entity_poly.pdbx_seq_one_letter_code
_entity_poly.pdbx_strand_id
1 'polypeptide(L)'
;MFKGMPKIFWIGMGIMYGWVFFFMFLEMIIPGLPLKQFLGVPACYIYNWIMGLWIINIFISYLFYSSEEKREEIIKNRKGAK
;
A
#
# COMPACT_ATOMS: atom_id res chain seq x y z
N MET A 1 1.11 4.53 21.61
CA MET A 1 1.83 4.49 20.32
C MET A 1 0.94 4.65 19.08
N PHE A 2 -0.39 4.56 19.16
CA PHE A 2 -1.28 4.67 17.98
C PHE A 2 -2.38 5.74 18.09
N LYS A 3 -2.37 6.51 19.18
CA LYS A 3 -3.39 7.52 19.48
C LYS A 3 -3.04 8.81 18.73
N GLY A 4 -3.44 8.91 17.46
CA GLY A 4 -3.23 10.11 16.64
C GLY A 4 -2.87 9.86 15.17
N MET A 5 -2.57 8.62 14.78
CA MET A 5 -2.30 8.33 13.37
C MET A 5 -3.58 8.44 12.53
N PRO A 6 -3.53 9.12 11.37
CA PRO A 6 -4.65 9.20 10.44
C PRO A 6 -5.18 7.80 10.07
N LYS A 7 -6.50 7.63 9.96
CA LYS A 7 -7.10 6.34 9.55
C LYS A 7 -6.55 5.85 8.20
N ILE A 8 -6.16 6.77 7.31
CA ILE A 8 -5.53 6.46 6.01
C ILE A 8 -4.18 5.76 6.17
N PHE A 9 -3.40 6.07 7.21
CA PHE A 9 -2.14 5.38 7.47
C PHE A 9 -2.35 3.87 7.68
N TRP A 10 -3.41 3.52 8.42
CA TRP A 10 -3.79 2.12 8.64
C TRP A 10 -4.26 1.42 7.37
N ILE A 11 -4.95 2.14 6.48
CA ILE A 11 -5.34 1.62 5.18
C ILE A 11 -4.10 1.34 4.32
N GLY A 12 -3.13 2.26 4.28
CA GLY A 12 -1.88 2.06 3.56
C GLY A 12 -1.07 0.88 4.11
N MET A 13 -0.95 0.77 5.44
CA MET A 13 -0.33 -0.38 6.10
C MET A 13 -1.06 -1.69 5.74
N GLY A 14 -2.39 -1.70 5.80
CA GLY A 14 -3.20 -2.86 5.44
C GLY A 14 -3.01 -3.30 3.99
N ILE A 15 -2.82 -2.37 3.06
CA ILE A 15 -2.55 -2.67 1.65
C ILE A 15 -1.14 -3.26 1.47
N MET A 16 -0.12 -2.69 2.13
CA MET A 16 1.24 -3.22 2.09
C MET A 16 1.32 -4.65 2.65
N TYR A 17 0.79 -4.86 3.85
CA TYR A 17 0.79 -6.19 4.45
C TYR A 17 -0.15 -7.15 3.73
N GLY A 18 -1.30 -6.65 3.24
CA GLY A 18 -2.25 -7.43 2.47
C GLY A 18 -1.65 -7.97 1.17
N TRP A 19 -0.78 -7.19 0.51
CA TRP A 19 -0.05 -7.64 -0.68
C TRP A 19 0.87 -8.83 -0.37
N VAL A 20 1.68 -8.72 0.69
CA VAL A 20 2.58 -9.79 1.12
C VAL A 20 1.78 -11.03 1.53
N PHE A 21 0.69 -10.83 2.27
CA PHE A 21 -0.18 -11.92 2.72
C PHE A 21 -0.87 -12.62 1.55
N PHE A 22 -1.37 -11.88 0.56
CA PHE A 22 -1.93 -12.43 -0.66
C PHE A 22 -0.93 -13.30 -1.41
N PHE A 23 0.32 -12.84 -1.54
CA PHE A 23 1.37 -13.63 -2.19
C PHE A 23 1.74 -14.89 -1.42
N MET A 24 1.77 -14.83 -0.09
CA MET A 24 1.97 -16.02 0.75
C MET A 24 0.90 -17.08 0.49
N PHE A 25 -0.39 -16.70 0.40
CA PHE A 25 -1.46 -17.63 0.04
C PHE A 25 -1.31 -18.18 -1.38
N LEU A 26 -0.90 -17.34 -2.32
CA LEU A 26 -0.70 -17.74 -3.71
C LEU A 26 0.43 -18.77 -3.87
N GLU A 27 1.51 -18.61 -3.09
CA GLU A 27 2.61 -19.58 -3.03
C GLU A 27 2.20 -20.90 -2.39
N MET A 28 1.28 -20.90 -1.42
CA MET A 28 0.74 -22.12 -0.83
C MET A 28 -0.18 -22.89 -1.79
N ILE A 29 -0.94 -22.19 -2.64
CA ILE A 29 -1.89 -22.80 -3.56
C ILE A 29 -1.19 -23.30 -4.83
N ILE A 30 -0.21 -22.55 -5.35
CA ILE A 30 0.45 -22.85 -6.62
C ILE A 30 1.91 -23.26 -6.37
N PRO A 31 2.23 -24.55 -6.39
CA PRO A 31 3.59 -25.02 -6.18
C PRO A 31 4.52 -24.51 -7.30
N GLY A 32 5.69 -24.00 -6.92
CA GLY A 32 6.70 -23.53 -7.86
C GLY A 32 6.44 -22.14 -8.46
N LEU A 33 5.36 -21.45 -8.09
CA LEU A 33 5.11 -20.06 -8.47
C LEU A 33 6.30 -19.11 -8.19
N PRO A 34 6.97 -19.14 -7.02
CA PRO A 34 8.07 -18.21 -6.76
C PRO A 34 9.33 -18.53 -7.57
N LEU A 35 9.50 -19.77 -8.03
CA LEU A 35 10.66 -20.22 -8.79
C LEU A 35 10.42 -20.19 -10.31
N LYS A 36 9.18 -19.92 -10.75
CA LYS A 36 8.85 -19.83 -12.16
C LYS A 36 9.66 -18.71 -12.80
N GLN A 37 10.53 -19.06 -13.75
CA GLN A 37 11.38 -18.08 -14.41
C GLN A 37 10.55 -17.22 -15.37
N PHE A 38 10.76 -15.92 -15.29
CA PHE A 38 10.25 -14.93 -16.22
C PHE A 38 11.39 -13.96 -16.56
N LEU A 39 11.70 -13.81 -17.85
CA LEU A 39 12.82 -12.99 -18.33
C LEU A 39 14.19 -13.35 -17.72
N GLY A 40 14.43 -14.63 -17.41
CA GLY A 40 15.72 -15.12 -16.89
C GLY A 40 15.91 -14.97 -15.37
N VAL A 41 14.95 -14.38 -14.66
CA VAL A 41 14.94 -14.29 -13.19
C VAL A 41 13.67 -14.92 -12.62
N PRO A 42 13.63 -15.31 -11.33
CA PRO A 42 12.39 -15.78 -10.74
C PRO A 42 11.33 -14.68 -10.79
N ALA A 43 10.13 -15.03 -11.26
CA ALA A 43 9.02 -14.10 -11.47
C ALA A 43 8.65 -13.33 -10.19
N CYS A 44 8.95 -13.91 -9.02
CA CYS A 44 8.75 -13.27 -7.73
C CYS A 44 9.48 -11.97 -7.51
N TYR A 45 10.68 -11.83 -8.06
CA TYR A 45 11.40 -10.58 -7.98
C TYR A 45 10.70 -9.50 -8.82
N ILE A 46 10.17 -9.87 -9.98
CA ILE A 46 9.56 -8.92 -10.92
C ILE A 46 8.24 -8.39 -10.37
N TYR A 47 7.32 -9.27 -9.93
CA TYR A 47 6.04 -8.79 -9.40
C TYR A 47 6.21 -8.04 -8.07
N ASN A 48 7.14 -8.45 -7.19
CA ASN A 48 7.39 -7.73 -5.94
C ASN A 48 8.05 -6.38 -6.20
N TRP A 49 8.94 -6.29 -7.19
CA TRP A 49 9.56 -5.03 -7.59
C TRP A 49 8.53 -4.07 -8.20
N ILE A 50 7.70 -4.52 -9.13
CA ILE A 50 6.71 -3.65 -9.76
C ILE A 50 5.61 -3.25 -8.77
N MET A 51 5.02 -4.22 -8.08
CA MET A 51 3.86 -3.94 -7.23
C MET A 51 4.25 -3.44 -5.84
N GLY A 52 5.17 -4.11 -5.18
CA GLY A 52 5.62 -3.76 -3.82
C GLY A 52 6.40 -2.45 -3.76
N LEU A 53 7.22 -2.18 -4.77
CA LEU A 53 8.09 -1.00 -4.80
C LEU A 53 7.47 0.19 -5.54
N TRP A 54 6.74 -0.02 -6.65
CA TRP A 54 6.16 1.10 -7.40
C TRP A 54 4.67 1.31 -7.12
N ILE A 55 3.82 0.34 -7.45
CA ILE A 55 2.37 0.56 -7.50
C ILE A 55 1.78 0.84 -6.13
N ILE A 56 2.13 0.05 -5.11
CA ILE A 56 1.62 0.23 -3.75
C ILE A 56 2.10 1.55 -3.14
N ASN A 57 3.36 1.93 -3.35
CA ASN A 57 3.90 3.19 -2.83
C ASN A 57 3.25 4.41 -3.48
N ILE A 58 3.04 4.40 -4.80
CA ILE A 58 2.34 5.47 -5.50
C ILE A 58 0.89 5.58 -4.99
N PHE A 59 0.21 4.44 -4.84
CA PHE A 59 -1.17 4.42 -4.33
C PHE A 59 -1.27 4.95 -2.89
N ILE A 60 -0.36 4.55 -2.01
CA ILE A 60 -0.32 5.03 -0.63
C ILE A 60 0.01 6.52 -0.58
N SER A 61 0.95 6.99 -1.40
CA SER A 61 1.31 8.40 -1.49
C SER A 61 0.12 9.24 -1.95
N TYR A 62 -0.62 8.76 -2.94
CA TYR A 62 -1.85 9.41 -3.41
C TYR A 62 -2.94 9.45 -2.33
N LEU A 63 -3.20 8.33 -1.65
CA LEU A 63 -4.17 8.27 -0.55
C LEU A 63 -3.80 9.22 0.59
N PHE A 64 -2.51 9.31 0.91
CA PHE A 64 -2.02 10.19 1.96
C PHE A 64 -2.19 11.66 1.58
N TYR A 65 -1.77 12.02 0.37
CA TYR A 65 -1.93 13.38 -0.17
C TYR A 65 -3.40 13.84 -0.17
N SER A 66 -4.30 13.03 -0.72
CA SER A 66 -5.74 13.34 -0.74
C SER A 66 -6.33 13.45 0.68
N SER A 67 -5.80 12.68 1.64
CA SER A 67 -6.26 12.74 3.02
C SER A 67 -5.82 14.00 3.75
N GLU A 68 -4.61 14.50 3.47
CA GLU A 68 -4.08 15.73 4.05
C GLU A 68 -4.82 16.95 3.49
N GLU A 69 -5.11 17.01 2.18
CA GLU A 69 -5.96 18.07 1.59
C GLU A 69 -7.32 18.16 2.29
N LYS A 70 -8.01 17.03 2.48
CA LYS A 70 -9.29 16.98 3.23
C LYS A 70 -9.12 17.44 4.68
N ARG A 71 -7.96 17.17 5.28
CA ARG A 71 -7.66 17.58 6.66
C ARG A 71 -7.48 19.08 6.77
N GLU A 72 -6.80 19.70 5.81
CA GLU A 72 -6.65 21.15 5.70
C GLU A 72 -7.99 21.85 5.47
N GLU A 73 -8.86 21.30 4.60
CA GLU A 73 -10.21 21.83 4.37
C GLU A 73 -11.07 21.82 5.64
N ILE A 74 -11.04 20.72 6.41
CA ILE A 74 -11.76 20.61 7.69
C ILE A 74 -11.24 21.66 8.69
N ILE A 75 -9.92 21.89 8.75
CA ILE A 75 -9.32 22.89 9.63
C ILE A 75 -9.70 24.31 9.19
N LYS A 76 -9.68 24.59 7.88
CA LYS A 76 -10.04 25.89 7.31
C LYS A 76 -11.51 26.23 7.57
N ASN A 77 -12.42 25.26 7.38
CA ASN A 77 -13.85 25.43 7.68
C ASN A 77 -14.11 25.65 9.19
N ARG A 78 -13.34 25.01 10.08
CA ARG A 78 -13.41 25.27 11.53
C ARG A 78 -12.87 26.65 11.93
N LYS A 79 -11.87 27.18 11.22
CA LYS A 79 -11.29 28.51 11.48
C LYS A 79 -12.12 29.65 10.88
N GLY A 80 -12.79 29.43 9.74
CA GLY A 80 -13.70 30.41 9.14
C GLY A 80 -15.10 30.48 9.78
N ALA A 81 -15.42 29.55 10.68
CA ALA A 81 -16.66 29.53 11.46
C ALA A 81 -16.53 30.22 12.84
N LYS A 82 -15.43 30.92 13.09
CA LYS A 82 -15.20 31.78 14.26
C LYS A 82 -15.06 33.22 13.80
#